data_AF-A0A147JZD6-F1
#
_entry.id   AF-A0A147JZD6-F1
#
_cell.length_a   1.000
_cell.length_b   1.000
_cell.length_c   1.000
_cell.angle_alpha   90.00
_cell.angle_beta   90.00
_cell.angle_gamma   90.00
#
_symmetry.space_group_name_H-M   'P 1'
#
loop_
_entity.id
_entity.type
_entity.pdbx_description
1 polymer ?
#
loop_
_entity_poly.entity_id
_entity_poly.type
_entity_poly.pdbx_seq_one_letter_code
_entity_poly.pdbx_strand_id
1 'polypeptide(L)'
;MAFEKNLWTIAEINVNLLKIFNHKKEKNMGDFLPHKCAVRVKKVEGKCAAGLKEGDEFIVDGVTVEGRICLEAFCAILPNIMAVNFGANLPWAKNGKVYSACPDPINRVLFEIEAVK
;
A
#
# COMPACT_ATOMS: atom_id res chain seq x y z
N MET A 1 -42.06 55.17 8.38
CA MET A 1 -41.48 54.42 9.52
C MET A 1 -42.30 53.13 9.64
N ALA A 2 -41.79 51.91 9.58
CA ALA A 2 -40.45 51.36 9.43
C ALA A 2 -40.62 49.96 8.80
N PHE A 3 -39.99 49.71 7.65
CA PHE A 3 -39.86 48.37 7.06
C PHE A 3 -38.43 47.90 7.29
N GLU A 4 -38.06 47.70 8.55
CA GLU A 4 -36.71 47.25 8.94
C GLU A 4 -36.79 46.19 10.03
N LYS A 5 -37.44 45.04 9.80
CA LYS A 5 -37.19 43.84 10.61
C LYS A 5 -37.35 42.61 9.73
N ASN A 6 -36.26 41.89 9.53
CA ASN A 6 -36.12 40.48 9.08
C ASN A 6 -35.04 40.25 8.01
N LEU A 7 -33.95 41.05 8.04
CA LEU A 7 -32.68 40.69 7.39
C LEU A 7 -31.87 39.62 8.18
N TRP A 8 -32.34 39.22 9.36
CA TRP A 8 -31.63 38.29 10.25
C TRP A 8 -31.78 36.80 9.90
N THR A 9 -32.70 36.41 9.01
CA THR A 9 -32.92 34.97 8.73
C THR A 9 -32.07 34.42 7.58
N ILE A 10 -31.44 35.28 6.76
CA ILE A 10 -30.65 34.86 5.59
C ILE A 10 -29.17 34.64 5.94
N ALA A 11 -28.66 35.31 6.98
CA ALA A 11 -27.28 35.18 7.41
C ALA A 11 -26.98 33.83 8.12
N GLU A 12 -27.91 33.32 8.93
CA GLU A 12 -27.69 32.07 9.69
C GLU A 12 -27.84 30.80 8.83
N ILE A 13 -28.66 30.85 7.79
CA ILE A 13 -28.82 29.72 6.84
C ILE A 13 -27.51 29.47 6.06
N ASN A 14 -26.71 30.51 5.82
CA ASN A 14 -25.44 30.38 5.10
C ASN A 14 -24.35 29.65 5.88
N VAL A 15 -24.32 29.73 7.21
CA VAL A 15 -23.24 29.12 8.01
C VAL A 15 -23.42 27.60 8.16
N ASN A 16 -24.67 27.12 8.16
CA ASN A 16 -24.96 25.68 8.18
C ASN A 16 -24.86 25.02 6.80
N LEU A 17 -25.19 25.73 5.71
CA LEU A 17 -24.95 25.23 4.35
C LEU A 17 -23.46 25.07 4.04
N LEU A 18 -22.60 26.01 4.45
CA LEU A 18 -21.15 25.92 4.29
C LEU A 18 -20.52 24.72 5.03
N LYS A 19 -21.12 24.25 6.14
CA LYS A 19 -20.66 23.03 6.83
C LYS A 19 -21.02 21.74 6.10
N ILE A 20 -22.07 21.74 5.28
CA ILE A 20 -22.46 20.60 4.42
C ILE A 20 -21.50 20.47 3.23
N PHE A 21 -20.98 21.59 2.72
CA PHE A 21 -19.96 21.63 1.65
C PHE A 21 -18.53 21.31 2.10
N ASN A 22 -18.34 20.94 3.38
CA ASN A 22 -17.06 20.42 3.86
C ASN A 22 -16.89 18.94 3.47
N HIS A 23 -17.23 18.59 2.22
CA HIS A 23 -16.77 17.36 1.61
C HIS A 23 -15.24 17.40 1.66
N LYS A 24 -14.65 16.50 2.47
CA LYS A 24 -13.24 16.14 2.36
C LYS A 24 -12.89 16.14 0.88
N LYS A 25 -11.94 16.97 0.45
CA LYS A 25 -11.37 16.94 -0.89
C LYS A 25 -11.21 15.47 -1.28
N GLU A 26 -12.00 15.00 -2.22
CA GLU A 26 -11.87 13.64 -2.72
C GLU A 26 -10.45 13.56 -3.28
N LYS A 27 -9.63 12.71 -2.67
CA LYS A 27 -8.26 12.47 -3.16
C LYS A 27 -8.40 11.90 -4.56
N ASN A 28 -7.74 12.51 -5.54
CA ASN A 28 -7.79 12.01 -6.90
C ASN A 28 -6.99 10.71 -6.97
N MET A 29 -7.34 9.81 -7.91
CA MET A 29 -6.59 8.57 -8.15
C MET A 29 -5.08 8.81 -8.34
N GLY A 30 -4.70 9.98 -8.87
CA GLY A 30 -3.30 10.40 -9.05
C GLY A 30 -2.53 10.76 -7.77
N ASP A 31 -3.22 10.91 -6.64
CA ASP A 31 -2.59 11.25 -5.35
C ASP A 31 -2.11 10.00 -4.58
N PHE A 32 -2.39 8.79 -5.10
CA PHE A 32 -2.02 7.51 -4.51
C PHE A 32 -0.98 6.77 -5.35
N LEU A 33 0.14 7.43 -5.66
CA LEU A 33 1.26 6.73 -6.27
C LEU A 33 1.81 5.69 -5.27
N PRO A 34 1.86 4.41 -5.64
CA PRO A 34 2.41 3.38 -4.77
C PRO A 34 3.89 3.68 -4.49
N HIS A 35 4.30 3.51 -3.23
CA HIS A 35 5.69 3.46 -2.85
C HIS A 35 6.37 2.29 -3.56
N LYS A 36 7.66 2.46 -3.88
CA LYS A 36 8.47 1.33 -4.32
C LYS A 36 8.65 0.36 -3.15
N CYS A 37 8.60 -0.93 -3.41
CA CYS A 37 8.92 -1.98 -2.46
C CYS A 37 10.14 -2.77 -2.90
N ALA A 38 11.06 -3.01 -1.97
CA ALA A 38 12.13 -3.98 -2.13
C ALA A 38 11.69 -5.31 -1.53
N VAL A 39 11.90 -6.39 -2.28
CA VAL A 39 11.61 -7.75 -1.85
C VAL A 39 12.89 -8.58 -1.93
N ARG A 40 13.36 -9.06 -0.78
CA ARG A 40 14.60 -9.83 -0.65
C ARG A 40 14.34 -11.25 -0.25
N VAL A 41 15.06 -12.18 -0.85
CA VAL A 41 15.10 -13.58 -0.39
C VAL A 41 15.93 -13.68 0.89
N LYS A 42 15.29 -13.99 2.00
CA LYS A 42 15.95 -14.14 3.31
C LYS A 42 16.42 -15.55 3.60
N LYS A 43 15.66 -16.53 3.15
CA LYS A 43 15.94 -17.93 3.42
C LYS A 43 15.42 -18.80 2.29
N VAL A 44 16.21 -19.80 1.89
CA VAL A 44 15.75 -20.88 1.00
C VAL A 44 15.84 -22.19 1.76
N GLU A 45 14.70 -22.82 2.01
CA GLU A 45 14.61 -24.16 2.56
C GLU A 45 14.54 -25.17 1.41
N GLY A 46 15.41 -26.18 1.40
CA GLY A 46 15.47 -27.15 0.31
C GLY A 46 16.09 -26.57 -0.97
N LYS A 47 15.50 -26.87 -2.13
CA LYS A 47 16.01 -26.45 -3.44
C LYS A 47 14.92 -25.75 -4.24
N CYS A 48 15.01 -24.42 -4.35
CA CYS A 48 14.09 -23.64 -5.17
C CYS A 48 14.18 -24.04 -6.65
N ALA A 49 13.08 -24.53 -7.24
CA ALA A 49 13.01 -24.91 -8.64
C ALA A 49 13.24 -23.72 -9.60
N ALA A 50 12.84 -22.51 -9.18
CA ALA A 50 13.07 -21.28 -9.92
C ALA A 50 14.51 -20.75 -9.80
N GLY A 51 15.36 -21.40 -8.99
CA GLY A 51 16.77 -21.06 -8.81
C GLY A 51 17.03 -19.77 -8.04
N LEU A 52 16.08 -19.31 -7.24
CA LEU A 52 16.27 -18.19 -6.32
C LEU A 52 17.22 -18.58 -5.19
N LYS A 53 18.04 -17.62 -4.75
CA LYS A 53 19.04 -17.77 -3.69
C LYS A 53 18.87 -16.71 -2.62
N GLU A 54 19.39 -17.00 -1.42
CA GLU A 54 19.46 -16.00 -0.35
C GLU A 54 20.24 -14.77 -0.80
N GLY A 55 19.67 -13.59 -0.56
CA GLY A 55 20.21 -12.32 -1.01
C GLY A 55 19.70 -11.84 -2.37
N ASP A 56 19.02 -12.69 -3.17
CA ASP A 56 18.35 -12.23 -4.39
C ASP A 56 17.30 -11.16 -4.03
N GLU A 57 17.21 -10.12 -4.86
CA GLU A 57 16.30 -8.99 -4.67
C GLU A 57 15.55 -8.68 -5.97
N PHE A 58 14.31 -8.22 -5.83
CA PHE A 58 13.59 -7.54 -6.89
C PHE A 58 12.82 -6.34 -6.32
N ILE A 59 12.56 -5.35 -7.17
CA ILE A 59 11.84 -4.11 -6.84
C ILE A 59 10.48 -4.13 -7.53
N VAL A 60 9.45 -3.63 -6.82
CA VAL A 60 8.11 -3.41 -7.37
C VAL A 60 7.72 -1.96 -7.14
N ASP A 61 7.36 -1.23 -8.19
CA ASP A 61 6.93 0.18 -8.10
C ASP A 61 5.42 0.38 -8.26
N GLY A 62 4.67 -0.72 -8.22
CA GLY A 62 3.22 -0.75 -8.40
C GLY A 62 2.77 -0.87 -9.85
N VAL A 63 3.68 -0.75 -10.82
CA VAL A 63 3.41 -0.99 -12.25
C VAL A 63 4.38 -2.03 -12.82
N THR A 64 5.64 -1.93 -12.45
CA THR A 64 6.75 -2.72 -12.97
C THR A 64 7.37 -3.59 -11.88
N VAL A 65 8.06 -4.64 -12.33
CA VAL A 65 8.87 -5.52 -11.49
C VAL A 65 10.26 -5.58 -12.10
N GLU A 66 11.26 -5.17 -11.33
CA GLU A 66 12.67 -5.17 -11.74
C GLU A 66 13.44 -6.21 -10.94
N GLY A 67 14.04 -7.20 -11.63
CA GLY A 67 14.83 -8.26 -11.00
C GLY A 67 14.28 -9.66 -11.29
N ARG A 68 14.90 -10.67 -10.67
CA ARG A 68 14.52 -12.08 -10.87
C ARG A 68 13.46 -12.47 -9.85
N ILE A 69 12.32 -12.95 -10.35
CA ILE A 69 11.26 -13.47 -9.50
C ILE A 69 10.59 -14.69 -10.13
N CYS A 70 10.14 -15.62 -9.28
CA CYS A 70 9.25 -16.72 -9.66
C CYS A 70 7.80 -16.21 -9.65
N LEU A 71 7.06 -16.38 -10.75
CA LEU A 71 5.68 -15.88 -10.86
C LEU A 71 4.72 -16.51 -9.85
N GLU A 72 4.87 -17.78 -9.53
CA GLU A 72 4.06 -18.45 -8.51
C GLU A 72 4.30 -17.85 -7.12
N ALA A 73 5.58 -17.65 -6.77
CA ALA A 73 5.94 -16.96 -5.53
C ALA A 73 5.43 -15.52 -5.52
N PHE A 74 5.53 -14.81 -6.65
CA PHE A 74 5.04 -13.44 -6.79
C PHE A 74 3.53 -13.35 -6.52
N CYS A 75 2.71 -14.20 -7.14
CA CYS A 75 1.27 -14.23 -6.90
C CYS A 75 0.93 -14.44 -5.42
N ALA A 76 1.67 -15.31 -4.72
CA ALA A 76 1.43 -15.59 -3.31
C ALA A 76 1.77 -14.41 -2.38
N ILE A 77 2.84 -13.66 -2.70
CA ILE A 77 3.32 -12.56 -1.85
C ILE A 77 2.80 -11.18 -2.29
N LEU A 78 2.20 -11.07 -3.48
CA LEU A 78 1.68 -9.83 -4.05
C LEU A 78 0.73 -9.08 -3.10
N PRO A 79 -0.19 -9.71 -2.36
CA PRO A 79 -1.05 -8.98 -1.42
C PRO A 79 -0.25 -8.21 -0.36
N ASN A 80 0.84 -8.79 0.13
CA ASN A 80 1.73 -8.12 1.08
C ASN A 80 2.53 -7.00 0.42
N ILE A 81 3.03 -7.20 -0.80
CA ILE A 81 3.70 -6.16 -1.59
C ILE A 81 2.76 -4.97 -1.80
N MET A 82 1.52 -5.22 -2.22
CA MET A 82 0.52 -4.17 -2.44
C MET A 82 0.19 -3.42 -1.14
N ALA A 83 0.03 -4.13 -0.04
CA ALA A 83 -0.18 -3.49 1.26
C ALA A 83 0.99 -2.54 1.63
N VAL A 84 2.24 -2.97 1.42
CA VAL A 84 3.42 -2.15 1.70
C VAL A 84 3.56 -0.99 0.69
N ASN A 85 3.30 -1.21 -0.60
CA ASN A 85 3.27 -0.17 -1.64
C ASN A 85 2.32 0.98 -1.25
N PHE A 86 1.16 0.68 -0.68
CA PHE A 86 0.19 1.69 -0.26
C PHE A 86 0.36 2.17 1.19
N GLY A 87 1.48 1.83 1.84
CA GLY A 87 1.81 2.31 3.17
C GLY A 87 0.92 1.74 4.29
N ALA A 88 0.39 0.53 4.11
CA ALA A 88 -0.44 -0.12 5.12
C ALA A 88 0.36 -0.41 6.40
N ASN A 89 -0.28 -0.17 7.56
CA ASN A 89 0.26 -0.55 8.86
C ASN A 89 -0.18 -1.98 9.20
N LEU A 90 0.66 -2.96 8.90
CA LEU A 90 0.35 -4.38 9.10
C LEU A 90 0.75 -4.83 10.52
N PRO A 91 -0.14 -5.46 11.30
CA PRO A 91 0.10 -5.75 12.72
C PRO A 91 1.18 -6.80 12.97
N TRP A 92 1.52 -7.61 11.96
CA TRP A 92 2.61 -8.60 12.01
C TRP A 92 3.94 -8.07 11.45
N ALA A 93 3.97 -6.84 10.93
CA ALA A 93 5.21 -6.25 10.43
C ALA A 93 6.20 -6.03 11.59
N LYS A 94 7.47 -6.34 11.35
CA LYS A 94 8.56 -6.12 12.32
C LYS A 94 9.46 -5.01 11.79
N ASN A 95 9.48 -3.86 12.47
CA ASN A 95 10.27 -2.69 12.06
C ASN A 95 9.98 -2.25 10.61
N GLY A 96 8.70 -2.26 10.20
CA GLY A 96 8.28 -1.90 8.83
C GLY A 96 8.52 -2.99 7.78
N LYS A 97 8.96 -4.18 8.19
CA LYS A 97 9.23 -5.32 7.30
C LYS A 97 8.16 -6.39 7.43
N VAL A 98 7.69 -6.87 6.28
CA VAL A 98 6.71 -7.95 6.19
C VAL A 98 7.41 -9.20 5.67
N TYR A 99 7.11 -10.35 6.28
CA TYR A 99 7.66 -11.63 5.84
C TYR A 99 6.57 -12.46 5.20
N SER A 100 6.86 -13.02 4.02
CA SER A 100 5.93 -13.87 3.28
C SER A 100 6.70 -14.98 2.58
N ALA A 101 6.02 -16.09 2.26
CA ALA A 101 6.69 -17.28 1.75
C ALA A 101 6.14 -17.70 0.40
N CYS A 102 7.00 -18.35 -0.39
CA CYS A 102 6.61 -19.14 -1.55
C CYS A 102 5.53 -20.17 -1.14
N PRO A 103 4.51 -20.43 -1.98
CA PRO A 103 3.47 -21.42 -1.67
C PRO A 103 3.98 -22.86 -1.75
N ASP A 104 5.20 -23.10 -2.25
CA ASP A 104 5.84 -24.43 -2.25
C ASP A 104 5.97 -24.96 -0.80
N PRO A 105 5.27 -26.06 -0.45
CA PRO A 105 5.28 -26.59 0.89
C PRO A 105 6.59 -27.34 1.23
N ILE A 106 7.38 -27.73 0.23
CA ILE A 106 8.60 -28.53 0.37
C ILE A 106 9.84 -27.64 0.27
N ASN A 107 9.95 -26.81 -0.77
CA ASN A 107 11.14 -25.97 -1.02
C ASN A 107 10.83 -24.49 -0.74
N ARG A 108 10.56 -24.17 0.52
CA ARG A 108 10.04 -22.87 0.91
C ARG A 108 11.09 -21.76 0.76
N VAL A 109 10.74 -20.72 0.03
CA VAL A 109 11.52 -19.47 -0.05
C VAL A 109 10.84 -18.42 0.83
N LEU A 110 11.57 -17.85 1.78
CA LEU A 110 11.09 -16.77 2.65
C LEU A 110 11.56 -15.42 2.09
N PHE A 111 10.60 -14.51 1.91
CA PHE A 111 10.82 -13.16 1.43
C PHE A 111 10.65 -12.15 2.57
N GLU A 112 11.50 -11.13 2.58
CA GLU A 112 11.35 -9.90 3.36
C GLU A 112 10.93 -8.77 2.41
N ILE A 113 9.84 -8.10 2.74
CA ILE A 113 9.23 -7.04 1.95
C ILE A 113 9.29 -5.75 2.77
N GLU A 114 9.83 -4.69 2.18
CA GLU A 114 9.90 -3.37 2.82
C GLU A 114 9.67 -2.25 1.79
N ALA A 115 9.09 -1.13 2.22
CA ALA A 115 9.00 0.07 1.40
C ALA A 115 10.40 0.69 1.24
N VAL A 116 10.75 1.10 0.02
CA VAL A 116 11.94 1.89 -0.30
C VAL A 116 11.63 3.35 0.06
N LYS A 117 12.49 3.95 0.87
CA LYS A 117 12.37 5.36 1.29
C LYS A 117 12.94 6.32 0.26
#